data_AF-A0AAE7DSB3-F1
#
_entry.id   AF-A0AAE7DSB3-F1
#
_cell.length_a   1.000
_cell.length_b   1.000
_cell.length_c   1.000
_cell.angle_alpha   90.00
_cell.angle_beta   90.00
_cell.angle_gamma   90.00
#
_symmetry.space_group_name_H-M   'P 1'
#
loop_
_entity.id
_entity.type
_entity.pdbx_description
1 polymer ?
#
loop_
_entity_poly.entity_id
_entity_poly.type
_entity_poly.pdbx_seq_one_letter_code
_entity_poly.pdbx_strand_id
1 'polypeptide(L)'
;MRVRLPPELRDSLEQMAKKNGRSMNAEIVYRLQRTFEEDAELVESSVKVLEGMHIDRAALMMPPGTILTPHEIDKHDPRYNPDGITEQLREMRDMLENITKEMKKQKK
;
A
#
# COMPACT_ATOMS: atom_id res chain seq x y z
N MET A 1 -20.23 8.81 -29.95
CA MET A 1 -19.17 9.54 -29.21
C MET A 1 -17.83 9.21 -29.86
N ARG A 2 -16.98 10.21 -30.17
CA ARG A 2 -15.65 9.98 -30.77
C ARG A 2 -14.59 10.42 -29.78
N VAL A 3 -13.92 9.45 -29.17
CA VAL A 3 -12.83 9.70 -28.20
C VAL A 3 -11.54 9.90 -28.99
N ARG A 4 -10.80 10.96 -28.69
CA ARG A 4 -9.45 11.17 -29.24
C ARG A 4 -8.46 10.47 -28.34
N LEU A 5 -7.78 9.47 -28.89
CA LEU A 5 -6.75 8.70 -28.18
C LEU A 5 -5.38 9.01 -28.79
N PRO A 6 -4.32 9.12 -27.97
CA PRO A 6 -2.95 9.07 -28.46
C PRO A 6 -2.72 7.81 -29.31
N PRO A 7 -1.87 7.88 -30.35
CA PRO A 7 -1.64 6.75 -31.25
C PRO A 7 -1.12 5.51 -30.49
N GLU A 8 -0.17 5.70 -29.57
CA GLU A 8 0.40 4.62 -28.76
C GLU A 8 -0.66 3.90 -27.90
N LEU A 9 -1.58 4.67 -27.30
CA LEU A 9 -2.65 4.10 -26.48
C LEU A 9 -3.64 3.32 -27.33
N ARG A 10 -3.95 3.82 -28.53
CA ARG A 10 -4.82 3.13 -29.48
C ARG A 10 -4.21 1.79 -29.91
N ASP A 11 -2.93 1.78 -30.27
CA ASP A 11 -2.24 0.56 -30.71
C ASP A 11 -2.18 -0.49 -29.59
N SER A 12 -1.93 -0.04 -28.35
CA SER A 12 -1.98 -0.90 -27.17
C SER A 12 -3.37 -1.51 -26.96
N LEU A 13 -4.44 -0.72 -27.07
CA LEU A 13 -5.82 -1.20 -26.94
C LEU A 13 -6.19 -2.18 -28.05
N GLU A 14 -5.78 -1.95 -29.29
CA GLU A 14 -6.00 -2.87 -30.41
C GLU A 14 -5.29 -4.21 -30.19
N GLN A 15 -4.06 -4.21 -29.69
CA GLN A 15 -3.31 -5.44 -29.35
C GLN A 15 -3.99 -6.21 -28.22
N MET A 16 -4.40 -5.52 -27.15
CA MET A 16 -5.07 -6.15 -26.01
C MET A 16 -6.43 -6.72 -26.39
N ALA A 17 -7.21 -6.00 -27.20
CA ALA A 17 -8.49 -6.48 -27.72
C ALA A 17 -8.32 -7.77 -28.54
N LYS A 18 -7.34 -7.80 -29.47
CA LYS A 18 -7.01 -9.01 -30.25
C LYS A 18 -6.60 -10.18 -29.35
N LYS A 19 -5.71 -9.94 -28.38
CA LYS A 19 -5.26 -10.95 -27.42
C LYS A 19 -6.41 -11.54 -26.61
N ASN A 20 -7.39 -10.71 -26.23
CA ASN A 20 -8.54 -11.10 -25.43
C ASN A 20 -9.73 -11.61 -26.28
N GLY A 21 -9.60 -11.69 -27.61
CA GLY A 21 -10.68 -12.11 -28.50
C GLY A 21 -11.88 -11.14 -28.52
N ARG A 22 -11.65 -9.86 -28.22
CA ARG A 22 -12.68 -8.82 -28.13
C ARG A 22 -12.51 -7.78 -29.24
N SER A 23 -13.59 -7.09 -29.59
CA SER A 23 -13.47 -5.86 -30.38
C SER A 23 -12.80 -4.77 -29.52
N MET A 24 -12.16 -3.79 -30.16
CA MET A 24 -11.54 -2.68 -29.45
C MET A 24 -12.55 -1.96 -28.54
N ASN A 25 -13.78 -1.75 -29.01
CA ASN A 25 -14.84 -1.15 -28.20
C ASN A 25 -15.22 -2.03 -27.01
N ALA A 26 -15.31 -3.35 -27.18
CA ALA A 26 -15.64 -4.27 -26.08
C ALA A 26 -14.53 -4.30 -25.02
N GLU A 27 -13.26 -4.21 -25.41
CA GLU A 27 -12.13 -4.12 -24.49
C GLU A 27 -12.13 -2.78 -23.72
N ILE A 28 -12.46 -1.66 -24.38
CA ILE A 28 -12.61 -0.36 -23.72
C ILE A 28 -13.74 -0.40 -22.69
N VAL A 29 -14.92 -0.90 -23.09
CA VAL A 29 -16.07 -1.02 -22.19
C VAL A 29 -15.73 -1.91 -21.00
N TYR A 30 -15.10 -3.07 -21.24
CA TYR A 30 -14.69 -3.97 -20.16
C TYR A 30 -13.73 -3.30 -19.18
N ARG A 31 -12.71 -2.58 -19.66
CA ARG A 31 -11.76 -1.89 -18.78
C ARG A 31 -12.41 -0.81 -17.95
N LEU A 32 -13.32 -0.03 -18.55
CA LEU A 32 -14.08 1.01 -17.84
C LEU A 32 -15.02 0.41 -16.81
N GLN A 33 -15.76 -0.64 -17.17
CA GLN A 33 -16.66 -1.31 -16.24
C GLN A 33 -15.89 -1.87 -15.04
N ARG A 34 -14.74 -2.53 -15.30
CA ARG A 34 -13.88 -3.06 -14.24
C ARG A 34 -13.36 -1.98 -13.30
N THR A 35 -13.06 -0.77 -13.79
CA THR A 35 -12.64 0.32 -12.89
C THR A 35 -13.77 0.79 -11.97
N PHE A 36 -15.03 0.81 -12.45
CA PHE A 36 -16.17 1.14 -11.59
C PHE A 36 -16.50 0.04 -10.58
N GLU A 37 -16.36 -1.23 -10.97
CA GLU A 37 -16.55 -2.38 -10.06
C GLU A 37 -15.45 -2.42 -9.00
N GLU A 38 -14.18 -2.20 -9.37
CA GLU A 38 -13.07 -2.07 -8.42
C GLU A 38 -13.32 -0.90 -7.44
N ASP A 39 -13.78 0.26 -7.92
CA ASP A 39 -14.15 1.40 -7.07
C ASP A 39 -15.32 1.07 -6.12
N ALA A 40 -16.30 0.27 -6.56
CA ALA A 40 -17.45 -0.12 -5.75
C ALA A 40 -17.09 -1.18 -4.69
N GLU A 41 -16.28 -2.19 -5.04
CA GLU A 41 -15.77 -3.19 -4.09
C GLU A 41 -14.88 -2.57 -3.01
N LEU A 42 -14.16 -1.48 -3.33
CA LEU A 42 -13.42 -0.70 -2.34
C LEU A 42 -14.32 -0.02 -1.31
N VAL A 43 -15.55 0.34 -1.68
CA VAL A 43 -16.56 0.92 -0.77
C VAL A 43 -17.25 -0.19 0.06
N GLU A 44 -17.46 -1.37 -0.51
CA GLU A 44 -18.11 -2.50 0.18
C GLU A 44 -17.17 -3.29 1.11
N SER A 45 -15.85 -3.30 0.85
CA SER A 45 -14.86 -4.02 1.66
C SER A 45 -14.51 -3.31 2.97
N SER A 46 -15.50 -3.09 3.84
CA SER A 46 -15.35 -2.75 5.28
C SER A 46 -14.52 -1.51 5.68
N VAL A 47 -13.90 -0.80 4.74
CA VAL A 47 -13.17 0.43 5.00
C VAL A 47 -14.15 1.58 4.83
N LYS A 48 -14.69 2.10 5.94
CA LYS A 48 -15.42 3.37 5.93
C LYS A 48 -14.44 4.48 5.59
N VAL A 49 -14.27 4.77 4.30
CA VAL A 49 -13.52 5.93 3.84
C VAL A 49 -14.32 7.17 4.26
N LEU A 50 -13.76 7.96 5.17
CA LEU A 50 -14.33 9.26 5.53
C LEU A 50 -14.31 10.16 4.29
N GLU A 51 -15.40 10.88 4.05
CA GLU A 51 -15.55 11.78 2.91
C GLU A 51 -14.40 12.79 2.88
N GLY A 52 -13.57 12.75 1.83
CA GLY A 52 -12.39 13.60 1.66
C GLY A 52 -11.02 12.94 1.95
N MET A 53 -10.96 11.68 2.37
CA MET A 53 -9.69 10.96 2.52
C MET A 53 -9.31 10.19 1.24
N HIS A 54 -8.21 10.59 0.61
CA HIS A 54 -7.54 9.77 -0.41
C HIS A 54 -6.69 8.72 0.30
N ILE A 55 -7.08 7.45 0.19
CA ILE A 55 -6.28 6.34 0.70
C ILE A 55 -5.45 5.78 -0.47
N ASP A 56 -4.12 5.85 -0.35
CA ASP A 56 -3.23 5.26 -1.35
C ASP A 56 -3.43 3.74 -1.43
N ARG A 57 -3.36 3.19 -2.64
CA ARG A 57 -3.50 1.73 -2.92
C ARG A 57 -2.61 0.85 -2.03
N ALA A 58 -1.47 1.37 -1.58
CA ALA A 58 -0.57 0.69 -0.66
C ALA A 58 -1.24 0.34 0.69
N ALA A 59 -2.23 1.12 1.14
CA ALA A 59 -2.96 0.86 2.38
C ALA A 59 -3.73 -0.47 2.37
N LEU A 60 -4.14 -0.94 1.19
CA LEU A 60 -4.85 -2.21 1.01
C LEU A 60 -3.93 -3.43 1.21
N MET A 61 -2.61 -3.24 1.11
CA MET A 61 -1.62 -4.30 1.36
C MET A 61 -1.14 -4.30 2.81
N MET A 62 -1.67 -3.41 3.66
CA MET A 62 -1.27 -3.36 5.06
C MET A 62 -1.95 -4.47 5.87
N PRO A 63 -1.30 -4.95 6.94
CA PRO A 63 -1.91 -5.94 7.83
C PRO A 63 -3.25 -5.44 8.41
N PRO A 64 -4.23 -6.34 8.62
CA PRO A 64 -5.46 -6.02 9.33
C PRO A 64 -5.17 -5.40 10.72
N GLY A 65 -5.90 -4.34 11.08
CA GLY A 65 -5.72 -3.63 12.34
C GLY A 65 -4.71 -2.47 12.29
N THR A 66 -4.14 -2.16 11.12
CA THR A 66 -3.28 -0.99 10.95
C THR A 66 -4.09 0.32 11.07
N ILE A 67 -3.65 1.23 11.94
CA ILE A 67 -4.23 2.57 12.11
C ILE A 67 -3.42 3.56 11.28
N LEU A 68 -4.04 4.14 10.24
CA LEU A 68 -3.44 5.24 9.48
C LEU A 68 -3.52 6.52 10.33
N THR A 69 -2.37 7.15 10.56
CA THR A 69 -2.28 8.45 11.24
C THR A 69 -1.82 9.51 10.23
N PRO A 70 -2.16 10.80 10.45
CA PRO A 70 -1.63 11.90 9.64
C PRO A 70 -0.10 11.84 9.52
N HIS A 71 0.45 12.34 8.40
CA HIS A 71 1.89 12.29 8.10
C HIS A 71 2.78 12.88 9.22
N GLU A 72 2.21 13.78 10.03
CA GLU A 72 2.85 14.32 11.22
C GLU A 72 2.04 13.87 12.45
N ILE A 73 2.64 13.02 13.30
CA ILE A 73 2.11 12.74 14.63
C ILE A 73 2.32 14.01 15.46
N ASP A 74 1.22 14.56 16.00
CA ASP A 74 1.29 15.68 16.94
C ASP A 74 2.25 15.32 18.08
N LYS A 75 3.20 16.20 18.37
CA LYS A 75 4.17 16.05 19.47
C LYS A 75 3.49 15.95 20.84
N HIS A 76 2.23 16.37 20.93
CA HIS A 76 1.39 16.27 22.12
C HIS A 76 0.52 15.00 22.16
N ASP A 77 0.53 14.14 21.13
CA ASP A 77 -0.16 12.84 21.18
C ASP A 77 0.57 11.92 22.18
N PRO A 78 -0.14 11.26 23.12
CA PRO A 78 0.46 10.31 24.06
C PRO A 78 1.25 9.16 23.41
N ARG A 79 1.03 8.90 22.12
CA ARG A 79 1.75 7.89 21.32
C ARG A 79 3.02 8.46 20.67
N TYR A 80 3.24 9.77 20.71
CA TYR A 80 4.46 10.39 20.20
C TYR A 80 5.64 10.01 21.08
N ASN A 81 6.49 9.13 20.58
CA ASN A 81 7.75 8.77 21.23
C ASN A 81 8.91 9.12 20.30
N PRO A 82 9.59 10.26 20.51
CA PRO A 82 10.68 10.70 19.64
C PRO A 82 11.89 9.75 19.69
N ASP A 83 12.07 9.04 20.80
CA ASP A 83 13.25 8.22 21.08
C ASP A 83 12.95 6.71 21.12
N GLY A 84 11.73 6.30 20.74
CA GLY A 84 11.27 4.92 20.91
C GLY A 84 12.12 3.90 20.17
N ILE A 85 12.47 4.20 18.91
CA ILE A 85 13.32 3.32 18.10
C ILE A 85 14.76 3.36 18.60
N THR A 86 15.27 4.51 19.02
CA THR A 86 16.66 4.66 19.47
C THR A 86 16.93 3.95 20.80
N GLU A 87 16.00 4.01 21.76
CA GLU A 87 16.16 3.31 23.04
C GLU A 87 16.07 1.78 22.86
N GLN A 88 15.12 1.29 22.05
CA GLN A 88 15.02 -0.14 21.74
C GLN A 88 16.30 -0.67 21.06
N LEU A 89 16.87 0.08 20.12
CA LEU A 89 18.13 -0.29 19.47
C LEU A 89 19.30 -0.30 20.45
N ARG A 90 19.33 0.62 21.41
CA ARG A 90 20.35 0.68 22.47
C ARG A 90 20.29 -0.55 23.37
N GLU A 91 19.10 -0.89 23.85
CA GLU A 91 18.88 -2.05 24.72
C GLU A 91 19.22 -3.37 24.00
N MET A 92 18.82 -3.50 22.74
CA MET A 92 19.12 -4.69 21.93
C MET A 92 20.64 -4.84 21.73
N ARG A 93 21.36 -3.74 21.46
CA ARG A 93 22.83 -3.76 21.36
C ARG A 93 23.47 -4.26 22.66
N ASP A 94 23.06 -3.71 23.80
CA ASP A 94 23.65 -4.05 25.10
C ASP A 94 23.35 -5.52 25.48
N MET A 95 22.16 -6.03 25.13
CA MET A 95 21.81 -7.44 25.27
C MET A 95 22.71 -8.35 24.42
N LEU A 96 22.92 -8.00 23.15
CA LEU A 96 23.78 -8.76 22.23
C LEU A 96 25.25 -8.78 22.70
N GLU A 97 25.74 -7.69 23.26
CA GLU A 97 27.08 -7.65 23.87
C GLU A 97 27.21 -8.61 25.06
N ASN A 98 26.20 -8.66 25.93
CA ASN A 98 26.18 -9.56 27.08
C ASN A 98 26.13 -11.02 26.64
N ILE A 99 25.27 -11.36 25.68
CA ILE A 99 25.22 -12.72 25.09
C ILE A 99 26.58 -13.09 24.50
N THR A 100 27.20 -12.17 23.75
CA THR A 100 28.52 -12.41 23.14
C THR A 100 29.61 -12.64 24.19
N LYS A 101 29.59 -11.90 25.31
CA LYS A 101 30.52 -12.10 26.44
C LYS A 101 30.33 -13.46 27.10
N GLU A 102 29.08 -13.85 27.38
CA GLU A 102 28.78 -15.15 27.98
C GLU A 102 29.16 -16.32 27.06
N MET A 103 28.91 -16.20 25.74
CA MET A 103 29.35 -17.20 24.76
C MET A 103 30.88 -17.33 24.70
N LYS A 104 31.62 -16.23 24.84
CA LYS A 104 33.09 -16.27 24.92
C LYS A 104 33.59 -16.86 26.23
N LYS A 105 32.88 -16.64 27.33
CA LYS A 105 33.19 -17.18 28.65
C LYS A 105 32.97 -18.69 28.73
N GLN A 106 31.92 -19.23 28.09
CA GLN A 106 31.65 -20.67 28.05
C GLN A 106 32.56 -21.45 27.08
N LYS A 107 33.29 -20.77 26.18
CA LYS A 107 34.28 -21.40 25.29
C LYS A 107 35.69 -21.54 25.90
N LYS A 108 35.87 -21.17 27.17
CA LYS A 108 37.12 -21.27 27.93
C LYS A 108 36.95 -22.29 29.06
#